data_AF-A0A2X2X4Q5-F1
#
_entry.id   AF-A0A2X2X4Q5-F1
#
_cell.length_a   1.000
_cell.length_b   1.000
_cell.length_c   1.000
_cell.angle_alpha   90.00
_cell.angle_beta   90.00
_cell.angle_gamma   90.00
#
_symmetry.space_group_name_H-M   'P 1'
#
loop_
_entity.id
_entity.type
_entity.pdbx_description
1 polymer ?
#
loop_
_entity_poly.entity_id
_entity_poly.type
_entity_poly.pdbx_seq_one_letter_code
_entity_poly.pdbx_strand_id
1 'polypeptide(L)'
;MQGKALQDFVIDKIDDLKGQDIITLDVQGKSSITDCMIICTGTSSRHVMSIADHVVQESRAAGMLPLGVEGESVADWIVVDLG
;
A
#
# COMPACT_ATOMS: atom_id res chain seq x y z
N MET A 1 0.28 14.17 -3.41
CA MET A 1 -0.47 13.47 -4.50
C MET A 1 -1.84 13.07 -3.94
N GLN A 2 -2.91 12.95 -4.75
CA GLN A 2 -4.26 12.63 -4.24
C GLN A 2 -5.08 11.77 -5.22
N GLY A 3 -6.08 11.05 -4.69
CA GLY A 3 -7.07 10.29 -5.46
C GLY A 3 -6.43 9.25 -6.38
N LYS A 4 -6.89 9.19 -7.64
CA LYS A 4 -6.39 8.24 -8.64
C LYS A 4 -4.87 8.32 -8.86
N ALA A 5 -4.27 9.51 -8.77
CA ALA A 5 -2.82 9.64 -8.92
C ALA A 5 -2.06 8.93 -7.79
N LEU A 6 -2.57 9.01 -6.55
CA LEU A 6 -1.99 8.28 -5.42
C LEU A 6 -2.16 6.77 -5.59
N GLN A 7 -3.34 6.33 -6.04
CA GLN A 7 -3.61 4.93 -6.33
C GLN A 7 -2.61 4.37 -7.37
N ASP A 8 -2.47 5.06 -8.50
CA ASP A 8 -1.57 4.64 -9.58
C ASP A 8 -0.10 4.60 -9.11
N PHE A 9 0.31 5.57 -8.29
CA PHE A 9 1.64 5.58 -7.68
C PHE A 9 1.87 4.37 -6.75
N VAL A 10 0.92 4.03 -5.90
CA VAL A 10 1.07 2.88 -4.98
C VAL A 10 1.10 1.56 -5.76
N ILE A 11 0.27 1.41 -6.79
CA ILE A 11 0.30 0.23 -7.66
C ILE A 11 1.66 0.07 -8.33
N ASP A 12 2.22 1.17 -8.87
CA ASP A 12 3.56 1.19 -9.46
C ASP A 12 4.62 0.71 -8.47
N LYS A 13 4.57 1.16 -7.21
CA LYS A 13 5.53 0.75 -6.16
C LYS A 13 5.35 -0.68 -5.68
N ILE A 14 4.14 -1.20 -5.72
CA ILE A 14 3.91 -2.63 -5.49
C ILE A 14 4.46 -3.46 -6.67
N ASP A 15 4.29 -3.02 -7.92
CA ASP A 15 4.79 -3.74 -9.10
C ASP A 15 6.31 -3.69 -9.25
N ASP A 16 6.96 -2.61 -8.82
CA ASP A 16 8.43 -2.48 -8.75
C ASP A 16 9.05 -3.70 -8.02
N LEU A 17 8.37 -4.19 -6.98
CA LEU A 17 8.77 -5.37 -6.21
C LEU A 17 8.07 -6.66 -6.59
N LYS A 18 7.28 -6.68 -7.65
CA LYS A 18 6.57 -7.88 -8.15
C LYS A 18 5.54 -8.42 -7.17
N GLY A 19 4.83 -7.52 -6.48
CA GLY A 19 3.61 -7.89 -5.76
C GLY A 19 2.60 -8.54 -6.70
N GLN A 20 1.96 -9.62 -6.24
CA GLN A 20 1.05 -10.43 -7.04
C GLN A 20 -0.41 -10.03 -6.77
N ASP A 21 -1.29 -10.36 -7.72
CA ASP A 21 -2.74 -10.20 -7.57
C ASP A 21 -3.15 -8.80 -7.06
N ILE A 22 -2.54 -7.76 -7.62
CA ILE A 22 -2.83 -6.37 -7.23
C ILE A 22 -4.27 -6.04 -7.62
N ILE A 23 -5.11 -5.83 -6.61
CA ILE A 23 -6.53 -5.49 -6.76
C ILE A 23 -6.78 -4.14 -6.11
N THR A 24 -7.50 -3.28 -6.82
CA THR A 24 -7.96 -2.00 -6.28
C THR A 24 -9.46 -2.02 -6.06
N LEU A 25 -9.89 -1.60 -4.88
CA LEU A 25 -11.28 -1.50 -4.49
C LEU A 25 -11.64 -0.02 -4.30
N ASP A 26 -12.66 0.41 -5.04
CA ASP A 26 -13.32 1.70 -4.81
C ASP A 26 -14.35 1.56 -3.69
N VAL A 27 -14.03 2.17 -2.55
CA VAL A 27 -14.85 2.17 -1.33
C VAL A 27 -15.47 3.53 -1.05
N GLN A 28 -15.35 4.49 -1.99
CA GLN A 28 -16.00 5.78 -1.88
C GLN A 28 -17.52 5.61 -1.75
N GLY A 29 -18.10 6.36 -0.81
CA GLY A 29 -19.53 6.28 -0.47
C GLY A 29 -19.94 5.00 0.27
N LYS A 30 -19.03 4.03 0.48
CA LYS A 30 -19.27 2.82 1.29
C LYS A 30 -18.55 2.88 2.64
N SER A 31 -17.45 3.63 2.71
CA SER A 31 -16.69 3.90 3.93
C SER A 31 -16.51 5.41 4.10
N SER A 32 -16.47 5.88 5.35
CA SER A 32 -16.09 7.25 5.69
C SER A 32 -14.60 7.37 6.04
N ILE A 33 -13.85 6.27 5.99
CA ILE A 33 -12.46 6.19 6.43
C ILE A 33 -11.52 6.45 5.26
N THR A 34 -11.74 5.79 4.12
CA THR A 34 -10.90 5.91 2.93
C THR A 34 -11.73 5.79 1.66
N ASP A 35 -11.24 6.36 0.56
CA ASP A 35 -11.85 6.29 -0.78
C ASP A 35 -11.40 5.06 -1.58
N CYS A 36 -10.20 4.53 -1.31
CA CYS A 36 -9.60 3.44 -2.07
C CYS A 36 -8.86 2.45 -1.17
N MET A 37 -8.98 1.16 -1.48
CA MET A 37 -8.13 0.13 -0.89
C MET A 37 -7.36 -0.59 -1.99
N ILE A 38 -6.08 -0.88 -1.74
CA ILE A 38 -5.22 -1.65 -2.63
C ILE A 38 -4.77 -2.89 -1.88
N ILE A 39 -4.96 -4.06 -2.48
CA ILE A 39 -4.61 -5.36 -1.91
C ILE A 39 -3.63 -6.02 -2.88
N CYS A 40 -2.56 -6.60 -2.36
CA CYS A 40 -1.62 -7.42 -3.12
C CYS A 40 -1.12 -8.60 -2.28
N THR A 41 -0.58 -9.60 -2.97
CA THR A 41 -0.05 -10.83 -2.38
C THR A 41 1.49 -10.83 -2.49
N GLY A 42 2.17 -11.03 -1.37
CA GLY A 42 3.59 -11.37 -1.33
C GLY A 42 3.81 -12.89 -1.32
N THR A 43 4.94 -13.35 -1.84
CA THR A 43 5.26 -14.79 -1.95
C THR A 43 5.90 -15.39 -0.70
N SER A 44 6.26 -14.56 0.28
CA SER A 44 6.79 -14.94 1.59
C SER A 44 6.70 -13.74 2.54
N SER A 45 6.80 -13.94 3.85
CA SER A 45 6.75 -12.84 4.83
C SER A 45 7.85 -11.79 4.59
N ARG A 46 9.04 -12.21 4.10
CA ARG A 46 10.09 -11.27 3.68
C ARG A 46 9.67 -10.42 2.47
N HIS A 47 8.99 -11.03 1.50
CA HIS A 47 8.51 -10.32 0.32
C HIS A 47 7.40 -9.33 0.70
N VAL A 48 6.45 -9.74 1.54
CA VAL A 48 5.40 -8.86 2.09
C VAL A 48 6.03 -7.64 2.80
N MET A 49 6.99 -7.89 3.68
CA MET A 49 7.74 -6.81 4.36
C MET A 49 8.41 -5.88 3.35
N SER A 50 9.14 -6.42 2.37
CA SER A 50 9.85 -5.59 1.39
C SER A 50 8.90 -4.72 0.56
N ILE A 51 7.71 -5.22 0.19
CA ILE A 51 6.68 -4.44 -0.52
C ILE A 51 6.22 -3.28 0.35
N ALA A 52 5.84 -3.56 1.61
CA ALA A 52 5.36 -2.54 2.52
C ALA A 52 6.42 -1.46 2.80
N ASP A 53 7.65 -1.87 3.11
CA ASP A 53 8.78 -0.98 3.34
C ASP A 53 9.05 -0.08 2.13
N HIS A 54 9.02 -0.66 0.92
CA HIS A 54 9.27 0.09 -0.30
C HIS A 54 8.18 1.12 -0.56
N VAL A 55 6.90 0.74 -0.43
CA VAL A 55 5.78 1.70 -0.54
C VAL A 55 5.94 2.83 0.47
N VAL A 56 6.26 2.53 1.73
CA VAL A 56 6.49 3.53 2.79
C VAL A 56 7.64 4.47 2.43
N GLN A 57 8.77 3.94 1.97
CA GLN A 57 9.96 4.72 1.62
C GLN A 57 9.69 5.64 0.43
N GLU A 58 9.09 5.11 -0.63
CA GLU A 58 8.76 5.87 -1.84
C GLU A 58 7.68 6.93 -1.57
N SER A 59 6.67 6.61 -0.75
CA SER A 59 5.69 7.61 -0.30
C SER A 59 6.37 8.76 0.43
N ARG A 60 7.29 8.47 1.37
CA ARG A 60 8.06 9.51 2.08
C ARG A 60 8.90 10.34 1.12
N ALA A 61 9.57 9.71 0.16
CA ALA A 61 10.36 10.41 -0.85
C ALA A 61 9.50 11.32 -1.75
N ALA A 62 8.25 10.92 -2.02
CA ALA A 62 7.26 11.72 -2.73
C ALA A 62 6.59 12.81 -1.86
N GLY A 63 7.07 13.01 -0.62
CA GLY A 63 6.56 14.03 0.31
C GLY A 63 5.25 13.63 1.01
N MET A 64 4.88 12.35 0.99
CA MET A 64 3.70 11.80 1.65
C MET A 64 4.13 11.01 2.88
N LEU A 65 3.61 11.37 4.05
CA LEU A 65 3.92 10.66 5.29
C LEU A 65 2.82 9.64 5.55
N PRO A 66 3.11 8.33 5.55
CA PRO A 66 2.14 7.34 5.99
C PRO A 66 1.66 7.65 7.41
N LEU A 67 0.35 7.53 7.65
CA LEU A 67 -0.27 7.76 8.96
C LEU A 67 0.07 6.64 9.94
N GLY A 68 0.19 5.42 9.43
CA GLY A 68 0.53 4.24 10.22
C GLY A 68 0.94 3.07 9.35
N VAL A 69 1.71 2.16 9.93
CA VAL A 69 2.01 0.85 9.36
C VAL A 69 1.79 -0.19 10.45
N GLU A 70 0.91 -1.16 10.18
CA GLU A 70 0.48 -2.18 11.15
C GLU A 70 0.83 -3.58 10.65
N GLY A 71 1.20 -4.48 11.55
CA GLY A 71 1.44 -5.90 11.23
C GLY A 71 2.88 -6.27 10.82
N GLU A 72 3.81 -5.32 10.81
CA GLU A 72 5.22 -5.54 10.45
C GLU A 72 5.88 -6.67 11.27
N SER A 73 5.57 -6.81 12.56
CA SER A 73 6.21 -7.80 13.43
C SER A 73 5.95 -9.26 13.03
N VAL A 74 4.82 -9.54 12.37
CA VAL A 74 4.42 -10.87 11.91
C VAL A 74 4.67 -11.03 10.41
N ALA A 75 4.50 -9.94 9.64
CA ALA A 75 4.72 -9.89 8.19
C ALA A 75 3.87 -10.87 7.35
N ASP A 76 2.81 -11.45 7.92
CA ASP A 76 1.82 -12.23 7.19
C ASP A 76 0.72 -11.33 6.59
N TRP A 77 0.42 -10.21 7.25
CA TRP A 77 -0.52 -9.18 6.80
C TRP A 77 -0.03 -7.82 7.28
N ILE A 78 0.25 -6.91 6.35
CA ILE A 78 0.71 -5.55 6.66
C ILE A 78 -0.28 -4.56 6.05
N VAL A 79 -0.66 -3.54 6.84
CA VAL A 79 -1.49 -2.42 6.39
C VAL A 79 -0.64 -1.16 6.40
N VAL A 80 -0.57 -0.47 5.26
CA VAL A 80 0.06 0.86 5.14
C VAL A 80 -1.05 1.88 4.91
N ASP A 81 -1.17 2.85 5.83
CA ASP A 81 -2.14 3.93 5.74
C ASP A 81 -1.48 5.21 5.16
N LEU A 82 -1.99 5.73 4.04
CA LEU A 82 -1.41 6.85 3.27
C LEU A 82 -2.28 8.12 3.27
N GLY A 83 -3.28 8.22 4.15
CA GLY A 83 -4.07 9.45 4.29
C GLY A 83 -5.45 9.25 4.88
#